data_AF-A0A7J5Y7W7-F1
#
_entry.id   AF-A0A7J5Y7W7-F1
#
_cell.length_a   1.000
_cell.length_b   1.000
_cell.length_c   1.000
_cell.angle_alpha   90.00
_cell.angle_beta   90.00
_cell.angle_gamma   90.00
#
_symmetry.space_group_name_H-M   'P 1'
#
loop_
_entity.id
_entity.type
_entity.pdbx_description
1 polymer ?
#
loop_
_entity_poly.entity_id
_entity_poly.type
_entity_poly.pdbx_seq_one_letter_code
_entity_poly.pdbx_strand_id
1 'polypeptide(L)'
;MSLTWSAKDHKHMSQAAATGHKRSRNDTGNKATVVLGAQWGDEGKGKVVDLLATEADLVCRCQGGNNAGHTVVVDGKEYDFHLLPSGIINTKSISLIGNGFIYSALLRQHC
;
A
#
# COMPACT_ATOMS: atom_id res chain seq x y z
N MET A 1 -0.34 50.20 -44.53
CA MET A 1 -1.69 50.34 -43.96
C MET A 1 -2.03 49.04 -43.28
N SER A 2 -2.19 49.10 -41.96
CA SER A 2 -2.62 48.01 -41.09
C SER A 2 -4.03 47.56 -41.45
N LEU A 3 -4.27 46.24 -41.57
CA LEU A 3 -5.56 45.64 -41.30
C LEU A 3 -5.34 44.27 -40.63
N THR A 4 -5.95 44.17 -39.45
CA THR A 4 -5.88 43.14 -38.42
C THR A 4 -6.68 41.89 -38.79
N TRP A 5 -6.11 40.71 -38.56
CA TRP A 5 -6.82 39.44 -38.67
C TRP A 5 -7.81 39.28 -37.50
N SER A 6 -9.08 39.16 -37.84
CA SER A 6 -10.22 39.01 -36.92
C SER A 6 -10.25 37.59 -36.37
N ALA A 7 -10.01 37.44 -35.06
CA ALA A 7 -10.20 36.21 -34.32
C ALA A 7 -11.70 35.84 -34.24
N LYS A 8 -12.23 35.18 -35.26
CA LYS A 8 -13.49 34.44 -35.21
C LYS A 8 -13.26 33.14 -35.95
N ASP A 9 -13.01 32.08 -35.18
CA ASP A 9 -13.37 30.67 -35.44
C ASP A 9 -12.56 29.74 -34.52
N HIS A 10 -12.69 29.95 -33.20
CA HIS A 10 -12.33 28.91 -32.23
C HIS A 10 -13.58 28.14 -31.82
N LYS A 11 -13.75 27.05 -32.56
CA LYS A 11 -14.52 25.83 -32.29
C LYS A 11 -15.16 25.74 -30.89
N HIS A 12 -16.48 25.56 -30.94
CA HIS A 12 -17.30 24.81 -29.99
C HIS A 12 -16.54 23.74 -29.19
N MET A 13 -16.32 24.01 -27.90
CA MET A 13 -16.33 23.02 -26.82
C MET A 13 -16.68 23.72 -25.49
N SER A 14 -17.92 24.17 -25.35
CA SER A 14 -18.44 24.61 -24.05
C SER A 14 -18.80 23.38 -23.22
N GLN A 15 -17.91 23.08 -22.27
CA GLN A 15 -18.13 22.36 -21.00
C GLN A 15 -19.50 21.70 -20.82
N ALA A 16 -19.55 20.38 -20.93
CA ALA A 16 -20.52 19.61 -20.17
C ALA A 16 -20.16 19.77 -18.69
N ALA A 17 -21.02 20.44 -17.92
CA ALA A 17 -20.92 20.49 -16.47
C ALA A 17 -20.91 19.04 -15.96
N ALA A 18 -19.76 18.60 -15.42
CA ALA A 18 -19.68 17.33 -14.73
C ALA A 18 -20.65 17.37 -13.56
N THR A 19 -21.83 16.78 -13.72
CA THR A 19 -22.76 16.51 -12.63
C THR A 19 -22.04 15.60 -11.65
N GLY A 20 -21.39 16.22 -10.66
CA GLY A 20 -20.72 15.53 -9.58
C GLY A 20 -21.77 14.76 -8.80
N HIS A 21 -21.91 13.47 -9.10
CA HIS A 21 -22.54 12.53 -8.19
C HIS A 21 -21.70 12.55 -6.91
N LYS A 22 -22.13 13.31 -5.89
CA LYS A 22 -21.60 13.18 -4.54
C LYS A 22 -21.92 11.76 -4.12
N ARG A 23 -20.95 10.85 -4.30
CA ARG A 23 -21.03 9.51 -3.72
C ARG A 23 -21.34 9.70 -2.24
N SER A 24 -22.51 9.23 -1.82
CA SER A 24 -22.81 9.07 -0.39
C SER A 24 -21.68 8.24 0.18
N ARG A 25 -20.77 8.88 0.94
CA ARG A 25 -19.75 8.15 1.68
C ARG A 25 -20.52 7.38 2.74
N ASN A 26 -20.69 6.07 2.54
CA ASN A 26 -21.01 5.20 3.66
C ASN A 26 -19.91 5.41 4.70
N ASP A 27 -20.29 5.96 5.85
CA ASP A 27 -19.37 6.36 6.92
C ASP A 27 -18.89 5.16 7.76
N THR A 28 -19.20 3.94 7.33
CA THR A 28 -18.40 2.75 7.67
C THR A 28 -17.07 2.83 6.93
N GLY A 29 -16.22 3.75 7.37
CA GLY A 29 -14.85 3.88 6.87
C GLY A 29 -14.09 2.58 7.03
N ASN A 30 -13.23 2.27 6.06
CA ASN A 30 -12.32 1.14 6.15
C ASN A 30 -11.50 1.23 7.44
N LYS A 31 -11.44 0.13 8.19
CA LYS A 31 -10.66 0.06 9.43
C LYS A 31 -9.21 -0.30 9.10
N ALA A 32 -8.28 0.35 9.77
CA ALA A 32 -6.85 0.04 9.68
C ALA A 32 -6.32 -0.29 11.07
N THR A 33 -5.69 -1.44 11.20
CA THR A 33 -4.95 -1.84 12.41
C THR A 33 -3.47 -1.61 12.17
N VAL A 34 -2.78 -0.95 13.11
CA VAL A 34 -1.37 -0.60 12.97
C VAL A 34 -0.57 -1.24 14.11
N VAL A 35 0.47 -1.98 13.76
CA VAL A 35 1.42 -2.56 14.73
C VAL A 35 2.69 -1.71 14.72
N LEU A 36 3.02 -1.10 15.87
CA LEU A 36 4.19 -0.24 16.04
C LEU A 36 5.10 -0.76 17.17
N GLY A 37 6.39 -0.47 17.06
CA GLY A 37 7.35 -0.75 18.13
C GLY A 37 7.24 0.32 19.21
N ALA A 38 7.25 -0.12 20.47
CA ALA A 38 7.22 0.78 21.61
C ALA A 38 8.62 1.13 22.13
N GLN A 39 9.65 0.40 21.67
CA GLN A 39 11.03 0.51 22.17
C GLN A 39 12.01 0.63 20.98
N TRP A 40 13.21 0.07 21.12
CA TRP A 40 14.30 0.13 20.15
C TRP A 40 14.39 -1.08 19.23
N GLY A 41 13.27 -1.70 18.88
CA GLY A 41 13.23 -2.81 17.93
C GLY A 41 13.15 -4.19 18.58
N ASP A 42 13.10 -5.21 17.73
CA ASP A 42 13.05 -6.64 18.07
C ASP A 42 11.96 -7.08 19.07
N GLU A 43 10.86 -6.32 19.17
CA GLU A 43 9.74 -6.64 20.07
C GLU A 43 8.85 -7.79 19.55
N GLY A 44 9.21 -8.42 18.43
CA GLY A 44 8.41 -9.51 17.84
C GLY A 44 7.18 -9.04 17.05
N LYS A 45 7.19 -7.81 16.53
CA LYS A 45 6.08 -7.22 15.75
C LYS A 45 5.61 -8.09 14.59
N GLY A 46 6.53 -8.77 13.90
CA GLY A 46 6.20 -9.66 12.79
C GLY A 46 5.23 -10.77 13.18
N LYS A 47 5.36 -11.31 14.39
CA LYS A 47 4.48 -12.36 14.93
C LYS A 47 3.07 -11.82 15.21
N VAL A 48 2.98 -10.60 15.73
CA VAL A 48 1.68 -9.92 15.94
C VAL A 48 1.02 -9.61 14.60
N VAL A 49 1.80 -9.15 13.62
CA VAL A 49 1.31 -8.91 12.25
C VAL A 49 0.81 -10.20 11.60
N ASP A 50 1.51 -11.31 11.76
CA ASP A 50 1.12 -12.62 11.24
C ASP A 50 -0.24 -13.09 11.81
N LEU A 51 -0.41 -12.97 13.13
CA LEU A 51 -1.68 -13.27 13.80
C LEU A 51 -2.83 -12.40 13.26
N LEU A 52 -2.61 -11.09 13.13
CA LEU A 52 -3.63 -10.15 12.64
C LEU A 52 -3.89 -10.29 11.13
N ALA A 53 -2.90 -10.74 10.36
CA ALA A 53 -3.00 -10.92 8.92
C ALA A 53 -4.00 -12.02 8.52
N THR A 54 -4.32 -12.94 9.43
CA THR A 54 -5.32 -14.00 9.20
C THR A 54 -6.71 -13.44 8.87
N GLU A 55 -7.06 -12.29 9.44
CA GLU A 55 -8.36 -11.63 9.27
C GLU A 55 -8.30 -10.39 8.37
N ALA A 56 -7.10 -10.02 7.90
CA ALA A 56 -6.90 -8.81 7.13
C ALA A 56 -7.02 -9.05 5.62
N ASP A 57 -7.77 -8.19 4.93
CA ASP A 57 -7.82 -8.17 3.45
C ASP A 57 -6.53 -7.58 2.85
N LEU A 58 -5.89 -6.65 3.57
CA LEU A 58 -4.69 -5.93 3.13
C LEU A 58 -3.62 -5.97 4.22
N VAL A 59 -2.40 -6.34 3.86
CA VAL A 59 -1.24 -6.30 4.76
C VAL A 59 -0.18 -5.39 4.16
N CYS A 60 0.16 -4.32 4.87
CA CYS A 60 0.98 -3.25 4.33
C CYS A 60 2.26 -3.04 5.14
N ARG A 61 3.37 -2.77 4.47
CA ARG A 61 4.59 -2.23 5.10
C ARG A 61 4.83 -0.80 4.62
N CYS A 62 4.82 0.16 5.53
CA CYS A 62 4.86 1.59 5.18
C CYS A 62 6.25 2.21 5.15
N GLN A 63 7.22 1.67 5.90
CA GLN A 63 8.55 2.24 6.12
C GLN A 63 9.60 1.14 6.30
N GLY A 64 10.88 1.53 6.18
CA GLY A 64 12.04 0.68 6.48
C GLY A 64 12.77 0.21 5.23
N GLY A 65 13.33 -0.99 5.31
CA GLY A 65 14.12 -1.64 4.26
C GLY A 65 14.40 -3.10 4.65
N ASN A 66 15.53 -3.63 4.25
CA ASN A 66 16.00 -4.99 4.60
C ASN A 66 16.55 -5.14 6.03
N ASN A 67 16.36 -4.15 6.90
CA ASN A 67 16.95 -4.12 8.23
C ASN A 67 16.13 -4.85 9.30
N ALA A 68 14.96 -5.37 8.94
CA ALA A 68 14.12 -6.16 9.85
C ALA A 68 13.71 -7.44 9.14
N GLY A 69 14.09 -8.58 9.74
CA GLY A 69 13.70 -9.91 9.32
C GLY A 69 12.56 -10.44 10.18
N HIS A 70 11.71 -11.26 9.58
CA HIS A 70 10.73 -12.05 10.31
C HIS A 70 10.60 -13.43 9.68
N THR A 71 10.93 -14.45 10.46
CA THR A 71 10.78 -15.84 10.05
C THR A 71 9.44 -16.39 10.53
N VAL A 72 8.70 -17.03 9.63
CA VAL A 72 7.43 -17.71 9.91
C VAL A 72 7.56 -19.18 9.52
N VAL A 73 6.96 -20.06 10.32
CA VAL A 73 6.88 -21.50 10.02
C VAL A 73 5.43 -21.85 9.72
N VAL A 74 5.17 -22.38 8.52
CA VAL A 74 3.84 -22.82 8.07
C VAL A 74 3.97 -24.24 7.58
N ASP A 75 3.16 -25.15 8.12
CA ASP A 75 3.15 -26.58 7.73
C ASP A 75 4.54 -27.23 7.71
N GLY A 76 5.41 -26.82 8.66
CA GLY A 76 6.78 -27.33 8.78
C GLY A 76 7.80 -26.71 7.81
N LYS A 77 7.39 -25.75 6.96
CA LYS A 77 8.29 -24.99 6.10
C LYS A 77 8.60 -23.61 6.71
N GLU A 78 9.88 -23.26 6.75
CA GLU A 78 10.37 -21.94 7.16
C GLU A 78 10.36 -20.95 5.99
N TYR A 79 9.89 -19.74 6.27
CA TYR A 79 9.85 -18.59 5.36
C TYR A 79 10.53 -17.41 6.03
N ASP A 80 11.56 -16.81 5.40
CA ASP A 80 12.30 -15.68 5.96
C ASP A 80 12.01 -14.38 5.22
N PHE A 81 11.23 -13.50 5.84
CA PHE A 81 10.77 -12.24 5.24
C PHE A 81 11.64 -11.06 5.66
N HIS A 82 12.29 -10.41 4.70
CA HIS A 82 13.09 -9.19 4.94
C HIS A 82 12.49 -7.92 4.35
N LEU A 83 11.80 -8.00 3.21
CA LEU A 83 11.14 -6.83 2.59
C LEU A 83 9.62 -7.00 2.58
N LEU A 84 9.13 -8.17 2.18
CA LEU A 84 7.71 -8.48 2.07
C LEU A 84 7.06 -8.50 3.46
N PRO A 85 5.79 -8.08 3.57
CA PRO A 85 5.03 -8.26 4.79
C PRO A 85 4.86 -9.77 5.07
N SER A 86 5.03 -10.18 6.32
CA SER A 86 4.90 -11.60 6.71
C SER A 86 3.51 -12.18 6.45
N GLY A 87 2.48 -11.34 6.45
CA GLY A 87 1.11 -11.73 6.12
C GLY A 87 0.89 -12.21 4.68
N ILE A 88 1.91 -12.14 3.80
CA ILE A 88 1.82 -12.67 2.42
C ILE A 88 1.51 -14.17 2.35
N ILE A 89 1.75 -14.90 3.44
CA ILE A 89 1.36 -16.30 3.58
C ILE A 89 -0.16 -16.47 3.44
N ASN A 90 -0.95 -15.50 3.89
CA ASN A 90 -2.39 -15.53 3.72
C ASN A 90 -2.75 -15.21 2.27
N THR A 91 -3.12 -16.25 1.51
CA THR A 91 -3.48 -16.17 0.08
C THR A 91 -4.72 -15.32 -0.20
N LYS A 92 -5.54 -15.02 0.82
CA LYS A 92 -6.71 -14.15 0.70
C LYS A 92 -6.34 -12.66 0.85
N SER A 93 -5.19 -12.37 1.44
CA SER A 93 -4.74 -11.01 1.70
C SER A 93 -3.86 -10.49 0.58
N ILE A 94 -3.98 -9.20 0.26
CA ILE A 94 -3.09 -8.54 -0.69
C ILE A 94 -1.97 -7.85 0.09
N SER A 95 -0.73 -8.20 -0.23
CA SER A 95 0.46 -7.57 0.34
C SER A 95 0.83 -6.30 -0.41
N LEU A 96 1.04 -5.20 0.32
CA LEU A 96 1.38 -3.89 -0.22
C LEU A 96 2.67 -3.34 0.42
N ILE A 97 3.50 -2.73 -0.41
CA ILE A 97 4.67 -1.95 0.02
C ILE A 97 4.33 -0.47 -0.21
N GLY A 98 4.35 0.30 0.86
CA GLY A 98 4.11 1.74 0.83
C GLY A 98 5.34 2.53 0.40
N ASN A 99 5.10 3.77 -0.05
CA ASN A 99 6.14 4.62 -0.65
C ASN A 99 7.30 5.00 0.28
N GLY A 100 7.14 4.86 1.61
CA GLY A 100 8.22 5.11 2.58
C GLY A 100 9.23 3.97 2.69
N PHE A 101 8.97 2.83 2.04
CA PHE A 101 9.87 1.70 2.05
C PHE A 101 11.01 1.86 1.05
N ILE A 102 12.25 1.61 1.51
CA ILE A 102 13.43 1.57 0.64
C ILE A 102 13.60 0.13 0.13
N TYR A 103 13.26 -0.08 -1.14
CA TYR A 103 13.39 -1.37 -1.79
C TYR A 103 14.81 -1.57 -2.34
N SER A 104 15.41 -2.73 -2.05
CA SER A 104 16.65 -3.19 -2.68
C SER A 104 16.35 -4.32 -3.65
N ALA A 105 16.48 -4.04 -4.95
CA ALA A 105 16.26 -5.03 -6.01
C ALA A 105 17.30 -6.16 -5.99
N LEU A 106 18.46 -5.93 -5.38
CA LEU A 106 19.53 -6.92 -5.27
C LEU A 106 19.27 -7.93 -4.14
N LEU A 107 18.41 -7.60 -3.18
CA LEU A 107 18.13 -8.49 -2.06
C LEU A 107 17.18 -9.60 -2.49
N ARG A 108 17.72 -10.81 -2.61
CA ARG A 108 16.94 -12.01 -2.84
C ARG A 108 16.23 -12.38 -1.54
N GLN A 109 14.92 -12.19 -1.49
CA GLN A 109 14.11 -12.73 -0.40
C GLN A 109 13.90 -14.22 -0.64
N HIS A 110 14.42 -15.02 0.28
CA HIS A 110 14.20 -16.45 0.29
C HIS A 110 12.96 -16.73 1.16
N CYS A 111 11.80 -16.80 0.50
CA CYS A 111 10.55 -17.32 1.06
C CYS A 111 10.33 -18.75 0.54
#